data_AF-A0A9E2Q937-F1
#
_entry.id   AF-A0A9E2Q937-F1
#
_cell.length_a   1.000
_cell.length_b   1.000
_cell.length_c   1.000
_cell.angle_alpha   90.00
_cell.angle_beta   90.00
_cell.angle_gamma   90.00
#
_symmetry.space_group_name_H-M   'P 1'
#
loop_
_entity.id
_entity.type
_entity.pdbx_description
1 polymer ?
#
loop_
_entity_poly.entity_id
_entity_poly.type
_entity_poly.pdbx_seq_one_letter_code
_entity_poly.pdbx_strand_id
1 'polypeptide(L)'
;MPICAKESILVLVHPGSACGSANFNLGTSAAQAAREALIKELDQWSGGIVVIDGHLSDEIALHPAYDQAIRACLARAKASGQAANRVVGDDPEQVDRIREFAERGDGSCARSYIVSGAWYHSADGSGCVGSAVMELQRLDCEVTVSPSALDLDAADVDEQANKSTDIPA
;
A
#
# COMPACT_ATOMS: atom_id res chain seq x y z
N MET A 1 -23.11 24.65 -6.74
CA MET A 1 -23.17 23.20 -6.93
C MET A 1 -21.96 22.62 -6.21
N PRO A 2 -22.12 21.74 -5.22
CA PRO A 2 -20.95 21.17 -4.56
C PRO A 2 -20.23 20.26 -5.57
N ILE A 3 -18.95 20.51 -5.76
CA ILE A 3 -18.05 19.63 -6.49
C ILE A 3 -17.98 18.36 -5.66
N CYS A 4 -18.52 17.26 -6.16
CA CYS A 4 -18.42 15.95 -5.52
C CYS A 4 -16.91 15.65 -5.41
N ALA A 5 -16.36 15.67 -4.20
CA ALA A 5 -14.96 15.28 -4.00
C ALA A 5 -14.83 13.83 -4.48
N LYS A 6 -13.92 13.56 -5.44
CA LYS A 6 -13.62 12.21 -5.89
C LYS A 6 -13.31 11.34 -4.66
N GLU A 7 -14.12 10.32 -4.42
CA GLU A 7 -13.88 9.36 -3.34
C GLU A 7 -12.59 8.60 -3.65
N SER A 8 -11.54 8.86 -2.86
CA SER A 8 -10.27 8.15 -2.98
C SER A 8 -10.32 6.82 -2.23
N ILE A 9 -9.79 5.76 -2.83
CA ILE A 9 -9.68 4.43 -2.22
C ILE A 9 -8.20 4.10 -1.99
N LEU A 10 -7.84 3.75 -0.75
CA LEU A 10 -6.55 3.16 -0.41
C LEU A 10 -6.60 1.66 -0.68
N VAL A 11 -5.68 1.15 -1.48
CA VAL A 11 -5.46 -0.28 -1.71
C VAL A 11 -4.19 -0.69 -0.97
N LEU A 12 -4.35 -1.44 0.11
CA LEU A 12 -3.25 -1.95 0.92
C LEU A 12 -2.94 -3.39 0.50
N VAL A 13 -1.85 -3.55 -0.26
CA VAL A 13 -1.44 -4.82 -0.87
C VAL A 13 -0.50 -5.59 0.07
N HIS A 14 -0.82 -6.85 0.33
CA HIS A 14 -0.08 -7.81 1.14
C HIS A 14 0.56 -7.21 2.41
N PRO A 15 -0.26 -6.63 3.32
CA PRO A 15 0.25 -6.00 4.54
C PRO A 15 1.11 -6.92 5.41
N GLY A 16 0.90 -8.24 5.34
CA GLY A 16 1.74 -9.23 6.01
C GLY A 16 3.23 -9.16 5.63
N SER A 17 3.54 -8.82 4.38
CA SER A 17 4.93 -8.69 3.92
C SER A 17 5.68 -7.55 4.61
N ALA A 18 4.98 -6.58 5.22
CA ALA A 18 5.59 -5.55 6.06
C ALA A 18 6.04 -6.05 7.44
N CYS A 19 5.83 -7.33 7.76
CA CYS A 19 6.17 -7.96 9.04
C CYS A 19 7.55 -8.66 8.97
N GLY A 20 7.58 -10.00 9.07
CA GLY A 20 8.80 -10.81 9.08
C GLY A 20 9.61 -10.68 7.79
N SER A 21 8.94 -10.67 6.64
CA SER A 21 9.60 -10.48 5.33
C SER A 21 10.32 -9.14 5.24
N ALA A 22 9.73 -8.06 5.73
CA ALA A 22 10.41 -6.77 5.76
C ALA A 22 11.59 -6.75 6.72
N ASN A 23 11.47 -7.39 7.89
CA ASN A 23 12.61 -7.49 8.81
C ASN A 23 13.79 -8.24 8.18
N PHE A 24 13.53 -9.24 7.33
CA PHE A 24 14.56 -9.99 6.62
C PHE A 24 15.22 -9.17 5.49
N ASN A 25 14.41 -8.52 4.65
CA ASN A 25 14.92 -7.84 3.44
C ASN A 25 15.47 -6.44 3.72
N LEU A 26 14.82 -5.65 4.58
CA LEU A 26 15.20 -4.26 4.90
C LEU A 26 16.04 -4.15 6.19
N GLY A 27 16.06 -5.20 7.00
CA GLY A 27 16.55 -5.14 8.38
C GLY A 27 15.52 -4.56 9.35
N THR A 28 15.67 -4.87 10.64
CA THR A 28 14.66 -4.58 11.68
C THR A 28 14.32 -3.10 11.81
N SER A 29 15.32 -2.20 11.73
CA SER A 29 15.09 -0.76 11.92
C SER A 29 14.31 -0.15 10.77
N ALA A 30 14.70 -0.42 9.53
CA ALA A 30 14.02 0.10 8.35
C ALA A 30 12.61 -0.51 8.20
N ALA A 31 12.46 -1.81 8.47
CA ALA A 31 11.16 -2.47 8.48
C ALA A 31 10.21 -1.87 9.54
N GLN A 32 10.74 -1.51 10.72
CA GLN A 32 9.96 -0.83 11.76
C GLN A 32 9.51 0.56 11.31
N ALA A 33 10.41 1.37 10.74
CA ALA A 33 10.08 2.69 10.21
C ALA A 33 9.03 2.62 9.10
N ALA A 34 9.13 1.63 8.20
CA ALA A 34 8.15 1.41 7.15
C ALA A 34 6.76 1.04 7.71
N ARG A 35 6.70 0.16 8.70
CA ARG A 35 5.44 -0.15 9.40
C ARG A 35 4.85 1.08 10.09
N GLU A 36 5.66 1.92 10.72
CA GLU A 36 5.20 3.16 11.35
C GLU A 36 4.65 4.15 10.32
N ALA A 37 5.27 4.26 9.14
CA ALA A 37 4.75 5.05 8.03
C ALA A 37 3.38 4.55 7.54
N LEU A 38 3.23 3.22 7.38
CA LEU A 38 1.94 2.61 7.05
C LEU A 38 0.88 2.83 8.14
N ILE A 39 1.23 2.68 9.42
CA ILE A 39 0.32 2.95 10.54
C ILE A 39 -0.18 4.40 10.47
N LYS A 40 0.75 5.35 10.28
CA LYS A 40 0.41 6.77 10.19
C LYS A 40 -0.51 7.08 9.01
N GLU A 41 -0.24 6.51 7.84
CA GLU A 41 -1.12 6.61 6.67
C GLU A 41 -2.51 6.07 7.00
N LEU A 42 -2.59 4.85 7.54
CA LEU A 42 -3.83 4.20 7.91
C LEU A 42 -4.61 5.01 8.92
N ASP A 43 -3.98 5.59 9.94
CA ASP A 43 -4.65 6.41 10.96
C ASP A 43 -5.20 7.72 10.41
N GLN A 44 -4.53 8.32 9.42
CA GLN A 44 -4.92 9.58 8.80
C GLN A 44 -5.91 9.40 7.64
N TRP A 45 -6.03 8.18 7.10
CA TRP A 45 -6.90 7.91 5.96
C TRP A 45 -8.39 8.05 6.30
N SER A 46 -9.09 8.81 5.47
CA SER A 46 -10.53 9.09 5.59
C SER A 46 -11.38 8.60 4.41
N GLY A 47 -10.74 8.04 3.37
CA GLY A 47 -11.42 7.51 2.18
C GLY A 47 -11.84 6.04 2.33
N GLY A 48 -12.22 5.43 1.21
CA GLY A 48 -12.44 3.98 1.16
C GLY A 48 -11.13 3.21 1.32
N ILE A 49 -11.20 1.97 1.77
CA ILE A 49 -10.04 1.08 1.88
C ILE A 49 -10.38 -0.33 1.37
N VAL A 50 -9.43 -0.90 0.63
CA VAL A 50 -9.39 -2.31 0.24
C VAL A 50 -8.07 -2.88 0.73
N VAL A 51 -8.14 -3.93 1.54
CA VAL A 51 -6.98 -4.68 2.02
C VAL A 51 -6.92 -6.00 1.25
N ILE A 52 -5.77 -6.32 0.67
CA ILE A 52 -5.53 -7.55 -0.09
C ILE A 52 -4.50 -8.38 0.68
N ASP A 53 -4.99 -9.35 1.45
CA ASP A 53 -4.17 -10.28 2.20
C ASP A 53 -3.48 -11.28 1.26
N GLY A 54 -2.16 -11.46 1.44
CA GLY A 54 -1.35 -12.50 0.79
C GLY A 54 -0.82 -13.53 1.78
N HIS A 55 0.15 -14.35 1.37
CA HIS A 55 0.70 -15.46 2.14
C HIS A 55 1.07 -15.15 3.61
N LEU A 56 1.65 -13.98 3.88
CA LEU A 56 2.20 -13.61 5.20
C LEU A 56 1.23 -12.87 6.11
N SER A 57 -0.06 -12.86 5.79
CA SER A 57 -1.04 -12.03 6.50
C SER A 57 -1.33 -12.50 7.94
N ASP A 58 -0.94 -13.72 8.28
CA ASP A 58 -0.98 -14.26 9.65
C ASP A 58 0.04 -13.56 10.57
N GLU A 59 1.16 -13.08 10.03
CA GLU A 59 2.20 -12.37 10.79
C GLU A 59 1.73 -11.00 11.32
N ILE A 60 0.68 -10.41 10.74
CA ILE A 60 0.15 -9.09 11.14
C ILE A 60 -0.25 -9.09 12.62
N ALA A 61 -0.78 -10.20 13.14
CA ALA A 61 -1.17 -10.34 14.54
C ALA A 61 0.00 -10.24 15.52
N LEU A 62 1.24 -10.46 15.05
CA LEU A 62 2.47 -10.29 15.83
C LEU A 62 2.87 -8.82 15.98
N HIS A 63 2.21 -7.90 15.25
CA HIS A 63 2.41 -6.46 15.29
C HIS A 63 1.11 -5.74 15.69
N PRO A 64 0.73 -5.73 16.98
CA PRO A 64 -0.61 -5.30 17.41
C PRO A 64 -1.00 -3.87 17.02
N ALA A 65 -0.06 -2.93 17.05
CA ALA A 65 -0.32 -1.55 16.62
C ALA A 65 -0.68 -1.47 15.13
N TYR A 66 -0.03 -2.30 14.30
CA TYR A 66 -0.30 -2.36 12.86
C TYR A 66 -1.64 -3.06 12.57
N ASP A 67 -1.91 -4.19 13.21
CA ASP A 67 -3.22 -4.86 13.10
C ASP A 67 -4.35 -3.93 13.53
N GLN A 68 -4.17 -3.21 14.64
CA GLN A 68 -5.13 -2.23 15.13
C GLN A 68 -5.36 -1.10 14.11
N ALA A 69 -4.31 -0.54 13.51
CA ALA A 69 -4.42 0.52 12.52
C ALA A 69 -5.23 0.07 11.29
N ILE A 70 -4.96 -1.13 10.76
CA ILE A 70 -5.72 -1.70 9.64
C ILE A 70 -7.21 -1.85 10.01
N ARG A 71 -7.50 -2.45 11.16
CA ARG A 71 -8.88 -2.66 11.64
C ARG A 71 -9.60 -1.35 11.90
N ALA A 72 -8.92 -0.37 12.48
CA ALA A 72 -9.48 0.95 12.76
C ALA A 72 -9.81 1.69 11.46
N CYS A 73 -8.92 1.64 10.45
CA CYS A 73 -9.16 2.23 9.14
C CYS A 73 -10.38 1.61 8.45
N LEU A 74 -10.47 0.27 8.41
CA LEU A 74 -11.64 -0.44 7.88
C LEU A 74 -12.93 -0.05 8.60
N ALA A 75 -12.90 0.03 9.94
CA ALA A 75 -14.05 0.41 10.73
C ALA A 75 -14.49 1.86 10.45
N ARG A 76 -13.56 2.80 10.33
CA ARG A 76 -13.85 4.21 10.01
C ARG A 76 -14.45 4.37 8.61
N ALA A 77 -13.88 3.70 7.60
CA ALA A 77 -14.41 3.71 6.24
C ALA A 77 -15.85 3.17 6.20
N LYS A 78 -16.09 2.02 6.85
CA LYS A 78 -17.42 1.42 6.95
C LYS A 78 -18.44 2.34 7.65
N ALA A 79 -18.05 2.94 8.78
CA ALA A 79 -18.90 3.86 9.53
C ALA A 79 -19.27 5.13 8.74
N SER A 80 -18.42 5.52 7.78
CA SER A 80 -18.61 6.68 6.91
C SER A 80 -19.32 6.34 5.60
N GLY A 81 -19.78 5.10 5.43
CA GLY A 81 -20.44 4.63 4.19
C GLY A 81 -19.49 4.44 3.00
N GLN A 82 -18.18 4.47 3.24
CA GLN A 82 -17.15 4.29 2.21
C GLN A 82 -16.86 2.79 1.99
N ALA A 83 -16.16 2.47 0.89
CA ALA A 83 -15.67 1.12 0.65
C ALA A 83 -14.78 0.66 1.81
N ALA A 84 -15.05 -0.53 2.36
CA ALA A 84 -14.28 -1.10 3.46
C ALA A 84 -14.22 -2.62 3.30
N ASN A 85 -13.27 -3.08 2.49
CA ASN A 85 -13.16 -4.48 2.11
C ASN A 85 -11.81 -5.05 2.51
N ARG A 86 -11.81 -6.32 2.90
CA ARG A 86 -10.61 -7.12 3.13
C ARG A 86 -10.82 -8.46 2.44
N VAL A 87 -9.93 -8.80 1.52
CA VAL A 87 -10.01 -10.01 0.69
C VAL A 87 -8.67 -10.72 0.67
N VAL A 88 -8.69 -12.00 0.37
CA VAL A 88 -7.49 -12.77 0.09
C VAL A 88 -7.24 -12.78 -1.42
N GLY A 89 -6.00 -12.56 -1.80
CA GLY A 89 -5.49 -12.73 -3.15
C GLY A 89 -3.98 -12.57 -3.12
N ASP A 90 -3.25 -13.61 -3.50
CA ASP A 90 -1.80 -13.55 -3.71
C ASP A 90 -1.50 -13.35 -5.20
N ASP A 91 -0.25 -13.24 -5.62
CA ASP A 91 0.09 -13.20 -7.05
C ASP A 91 -0.19 -14.56 -7.71
N PRO A 92 -0.93 -14.65 -8.84
CA PRO A 92 -1.53 -13.56 -9.64
C PRO A 92 -2.96 -13.15 -9.26
N GLU A 93 -3.64 -13.88 -8.38
CA GLU A 93 -5.05 -13.67 -7.97
C GLU A 93 -5.36 -12.25 -7.46
N GLN A 94 -4.39 -11.54 -6.89
CA GLN A 94 -4.55 -10.15 -6.44
C GLN A 94 -5.04 -9.22 -7.57
N VAL A 95 -4.61 -9.46 -8.81
CA VAL A 95 -4.97 -8.65 -9.99
C VAL A 95 -6.46 -8.78 -10.25
N ASP A 96 -6.99 -10.00 -10.18
CA ASP A 96 -8.41 -10.26 -10.37
C ASP A 96 -9.24 -9.62 -9.25
N ARG A 97 -8.75 -9.64 -8.00
CA ARG A 97 -9.41 -8.93 -6.88
C ARG A 97 -9.48 -7.43 -7.10
N ILE A 98 -8.38 -6.83 -7.58
CA ILE A 98 -8.32 -5.40 -7.88
C ILE A 98 -9.31 -5.03 -8.98
N ARG A 99 -9.34 -5.83 -10.06
CA ARG A 99 -10.29 -5.66 -11.16
C ARG A 99 -11.73 -5.74 -10.67
N GLU A 100 -12.07 -6.80 -9.91
CA GLU A 100 -13.40 -6.98 -9.31
C GLU A 100 -13.81 -5.77 -8.46
N PHE A 101 -12.89 -5.12 -7.73
CA PHE A 101 -13.20 -3.93 -6.94
C PHE A 101 -13.33 -2.67 -7.77
N ALA A 102 -12.45 -2.45 -8.74
CA ALA A 102 -12.48 -1.29 -9.61
C ALA A 102 -13.76 -1.26 -10.47
N GLU A 103 -14.21 -2.43 -10.94
CA GLU A 103 -15.40 -2.58 -11.77
C GLU A 103 -16.72 -2.55 -10.99
N ARG A 104 -16.71 -2.60 -9.65
CA ARG A 104 -17.94 -2.50 -8.81
C ARG A 104 -18.58 -1.09 -8.79
N GLY A 105 -18.36 -0.29 -9.83
CA GLY A 105 -19.03 0.98 -10.12
C GLY A 105 -19.64 0.99 -11.53
N ASP A 106 -20.18 2.13 -11.93
CA ASP A 106 -21.04 2.38 -13.09
C ASP A 106 -20.36 2.21 -14.47
N GLY A 107 -19.29 1.40 -14.56
CA GLY A 107 -18.52 1.17 -15.78
C GLY A 107 -17.54 2.29 -16.14
N SER A 108 -17.39 3.33 -15.31
CA SER A 108 -16.31 4.32 -15.41
C SER A 108 -15.52 4.37 -14.11
N CYS A 109 -14.19 4.32 -14.21
CA CYS A 109 -13.33 4.45 -13.03
C CYS A 109 -13.26 5.92 -12.57
N ALA A 110 -14.38 6.44 -12.06
CA ALA A 110 -14.49 7.82 -11.56
C ALA A 110 -13.71 8.06 -10.23
N ARG A 111 -13.02 7.02 -9.72
CA ARG A 111 -12.36 7.01 -8.42
C ARG A 111 -10.84 7.10 -8.57
N SER A 112 -10.22 7.82 -7.66
CA SER A 112 -8.77 7.85 -7.51
C SER A 112 -8.33 6.75 -6.54
N TYR A 113 -7.26 6.04 -6.88
CA TYR A 113 -6.70 4.97 -6.09
C TYR A 113 -5.32 5.36 -5.59
N ILE A 114 -5.08 5.10 -4.32
CA ILE A 114 -3.76 5.18 -3.72
C ILE A 114 -3.35 3.76 -3.38
N VAL A 115 -2.21 3.30 -3.88
CA VAL A 115 -1.74 1.93 -3.66
C VAL A 115 -0.55 1.96 -2.71
N SER A 116 -0.61 1.13 -1.67
CA SER A 116 0.40 1.04 -0.62
C SER A 116 0.58 -0.43 -0.21
N GLY A 117 1.41 -0.69 0.80
CA GLY A 117 1.73 -2.04 1.27
C GLY A 117 3.04 -2.55 0.69
N ALA A 118 3.13 -3.84 0.38
CA ALA A 118 4.39 -4.47 -0.03
C ALA A 118 4.18 -5.48 -1.17
N TRP A 119 5.10 -5.64 -2.12
CA TRP A 119 6.36 -4.88 -2.32
C TRP A 119 6.24 -3.92 -3.51
N TYR A 120 7.03 -2.85 -3.49
CA TYR A 120 7.25 -1.98 -4.64
C TYR A 120 8.75 -1.93 -4.97
N HIS A 121 9.07 -1.87 -6.27
CA HIS A 121 10.41 -1.59 -6.77
C HIS A 121 10.35 -0.29 -7.54
N SER A 122 10.79 0.82 -6.96
CA SER A 122 10.69 2.12 -7.63
C SER A 122 11.59 2.25 -8.85
N ALA A 123 12.63 1.41 -8.98
CA ALA A 123 13.54 1.43 -10.13
C ALA A 123 12.86 1.04 -11.45
N ASP A 124 11.94 0.06 -11.42
CA ASP A 124 11.26 -0.47 -12.60
C ASP A 124 9.72 -0.53 -12.48
N GLY A 125 9.18 -0.10 -11.34
CA GLY A 125 7.75 -0.10 -11.05
C GLY A 125 7.16 -1.48 -10.77
N SER A 126 7.99 -2.50 -10.51
CA SER A 126 7.55 -3.87 -10.26
C SER A 126 7.17 -4.15 -8.80
N GLY A 127 6.92 -5.43 -8.47
CA GLY A 127 6.41 -5.88 -7.18
C GLY A 127 4.88 -5.94 -7.11
N CYS A 128 4.33 -6.48 -6.02
CA CYS A 128 2.88 -6.66 -5.89
C CYS A 128 2.11 -5.32 -5.91
N VAL A 129 2.69 -4.26 -5.33
CA VAL A 129 2.16 -2.90 -5.45
C VAL A 129 2.20 -2.43 -6.91
N GLY A 130 3.30 -2.72 -7.63
CA GLY A 130 3.45 -2.41 -9.05
C GLY A 130 2.39 -3.08 -9.92
N SER A 131 2.18 -4.39 -9.73
CA SER A 131 1.13 -5.16 -10.43
C SER A 131 -0.27 -4.58 -10.17
N ALA A 132 -0.54 -4.18 -8.93
CA ALA A 132 -1.80 -3.53 -8.57
C ALA A 132 -2.01 -2.18 -9.29
N VAL A 133 -0.96 -1.36 -9.34
CA VAL A 133 -0.97 -0.08 -10.07
C VAL A 133 -1.21 -0.29 -11.56
N MET A 134 -0.47 -1.22 -12.17
CA MET A 134 -0.61 -1.54 -13.60
C MET A 134 -2.04 -1.96 -13.93
N GLU A 135 -2.64 -2.82 -13.13
CA GLU A 135 -4.02 -3.26 -13.39
C GLU A 135 -5.02 -2.11 -13.28
N LEU A 136 -4.94 -1.30 -12.23
CA LEU A 136 -5.82 -0.14 -12.08
C LEU A 136 -5.65 0.87 -13.25
N GLN A 137 -4.43 1.09 -13.71
CA GLN A 137 -4.17 1.93 -14.88
C GLN A 137 -4.75 1.35 -16.17
N ARG A 138 -4.73 0.02 -16.35
CA ARG A 138 -5.39 -0.64 -17.49
C ARG A 138 -6.90 -0.46 -17.51
N LEU A 139 -7.50 -0.21 -16.34
CA LEU A 139 -8.93 0.07 -16.17
C LEU A 139 -9.26 1.57 -16.25
N ASP A 140 -8.31 2.39 -16.72
CA ASP A 140 -8.44 3.85 -16.87
C ASP A 140 -8.73 4.57 -15.54
N CYS A 141 -8.24 4.01 -14.43
CA CYS A 141 -8.31 4.63 -13.11
C CYS A 141 -7.19 5.65 -12.91
N GLU A 142 -7.47 6.70 -12.12
CA GLU A 142 -6.42 7.57 -11.59
C GLU A 142 -5.71 6.86 -10.44
N VAL A 143 -4.40 6.64 -10.55
CA VAL A 143 -3.63 5.83 -9.57
C VAL A 143 -2.37 6.56 -9.14
N THR A 144 -2.04 6.49 -7.86
CA THR A 144 -0.78 6.96 -7.29
C THR A 144 -0.22 5.94 -6.31
N VAL A 145 1.10 5.72 -6.31
CA VAL A 145 1.77 4.93 -5.29
C VAL A 145 1.99 5.78 -4.06
N SER A 146 1.61 5.27 -2.89
CA SER A 146 1.83 5.96 -1.64
C SER A 146 3.31 5.98 -1.26
N PRO A 147 3.84 7.09 -0.70
CA PRO A 147 5.20 7.11 -0.17
C PRO A 147 5.42 6.15 1.02
N SER A 148 4.36 5.60 1.62
CA SER A 148 4.48 4.54 2.65
C SER A 148 4.50 3.12 2.07
N ALA A 149 4.42 2.95 0.76
CA ALA A 149 4.68 1.65 0.14
C ALA A 149 6.11 1.18 0.47
N LEU A 150 6.25 -0.09 0.81
CA LEU A 150 7.55 -0.68 1.11
C LEU A 150 8.33 -0.87 -0.18
N ASP A 151 9.37 -0.05 -0.33
CA ASP A 151 10.26 -0.05 -1.46
C ASP A 151 11.58 -0.74 -1.12
N LEU A 152 11.95 -1.76 -1.89
CA LEU A 152 13.22 -2.47 -1.72
C LEU A 152 14.40 -1.67 -2.28
N ASP A 153 14.16 -0.76 -3.22
CA ASP A 153 15.20 0.00 -3.90
C ASP A 153 15.56 1.30 -3.13
N ALA A 154 14.70 1.72 -2.20
CA ALA A 154 14.87 2.95 -1.42
C ALA A 154 16.05 2.89 -0.41
N ALA A 155 16.55 1.70 -0.08
CA ALA A 155 17.68 1.55 0.83
C ALA A 155 19.04 1.92 0.17
N ASP A 156 19.13 1.88 -1.16
CA ASP A 156 20.39 2.10 -1.89
C ASP A 156 20.72 3.60 -2.11
N VAL A 157 19.76 4.50 -1.90
CA VAL A 157 19.94 5.94 -2.19
C VAL A 157 20.69 6.68 -1.06
N ASP A 158 20.57 6.22 0.19
CA ASP A 158 21.20 6.89 1.34
C ASP A 158 22.69 6.53 1.51
N GLU A 159 23.16 5.39 0.99
CA GLU A 159 24.57 5.00 1.15
C GLU A 159 25.52 5.71 0.16
N GLN A 160 25.01 6.23 -0.97
CA GLN A 160 25.81 6.97 -1.95
C GLN A 160 25.98 8.46 -1.58
N ALA A 161 25.04 9.05 -0.84
CA ALA A 161 25.11 10.45 -0.43
C ALA A 161 26.22 10.73 0.61
N ASN A 162 26.70 9.70 1.33
CA ASN A 162 27.65 9.86 2.43
C ASN A 162 29.12 9.56 2.06
N LYS A 163 29.43 9.25 0.78
CA LYS A 163 30.80 8.95 0.31
C LYS A 163 31.47 10.07 -0.49
N SER A 164 30.90 11.28 -0.55
CA SER A 164 31.41 12.40 -1.37
C SER A 164 31.92 13.62 -0.58
N THR A 165 32.52 13.40 0.59
CA THR A 165 33.26 14.45 1.32
C THR A 165 34.68 13.98 1.68
N ASP A 166 35.51 13.76 0.68
CA ASP A 166 36.96 13.77 0.84
C ASP A 166 37.61 14.36 -0.41
N ILE A 167 37.79 15.69 -0.39
CA ILE A 167 38.76 16.38 -1.26
C ILE A 167 39.93 16.73 -0.34
N PRO A 168 41.12 16.12 -0.49
CA PRO A 168 42.27 16.52 0.29
C PRO A 168 42.79 17.89 -0.20
N ALA A 169 43.30 18.65 0.77
CA ALA A 169 43.81 20.02 0.66
C ALA A 169 44.98 20.20 -0.31
#